data_AF-A0A947M257-F1
#
_entry.id   AF-A0A947M257-F1
#
_cell.length_a   1.000
_cell.length_b   1.000
_cell.length_c   1.000
_cell.angle_alpha   90.00
_cell.angle_beta   90.00
_cell.angle_gamma   90.00
#
_symmetry.space_group_name_H-M   'P 1'
#
loop_
_entity.id
_entity.type
_entity.pdbx_description
1 polymer ?
#
loop_
_entity_poly.entity_id
_entity_poly.type
_entity_poly.pdbx_seq_one_letter_code
_entity_poly.pdbx_strand_id
1 'polypeptide(L)'
;FATLEETYNPSEPQALTAWYGRVDAAAQQADRRFISGMRPHHAGALTMSDDYLNDKAARHNGLQQLARGIIHNQKFEIGMLDSVEAYLEAAQSDSVRPVGQVAAEGLAQQQKFFRAPVPGPLDLWAGSREVSARDVQFAKAMIIHHEAALVMAREYLRDPDAGNGYLRQMCLDILLDQAQEIAFMHGVIDDYAGNPDDVKIDASMIHGMEGMNHGGMSHDAPMDHSAMKHGGAHH
;
A
#
# COMPACT_ATOMS: atom_id res chain seq x y z
N PHE A 1 -9.77 23.10 4.68
CA PHE A 1 -9.11 22.00 3.95
C PHE A 1 -8.22 22.54 2.82
N ALA A 2 -7.29 23.48 3.07
CA ALA A 2 -6.61 24.17 1.97
C ALA A 2 -5.10 24.44 2.16
N THR A 3 -4.43 23.85 3.16
CA THR A 3 -3.02 24.21 3.42
C THR A 3 -2.02 23.06 3.27
N LEU A 4 -2.49 21.81 3.12
CA LEU A 4 -1.58 20.66 2.91
C LEU A 4 -1.40 20.32 1.42
N GLU A 5 -2.38 20.60 0.57
CA GLU A 5 -2.30 20.28 -0.86
C GLU A 5 -1.35 21.21 -1.62
N GLU A 6 -1.27 22.50 -1.28
CA GLU A 6 -0.41 23.46 -2.00
C GLU A 6 1.09 23.26 -1.76
N THR A 7 1.48 22.58 -0.68
CA THR A 7 2.89 22.33 -0.37
C THR A 7 3.35 20.92 -0.65
N TYR A 8 2.47 19.97 -1.02
CA TYR A 8 2.80 18.55 -1.23
C TYR A 8 3.80 18.36 -2.38
N ASN A 9 4.99 17.84 -2.04
CA ASN A 9 6.04 17.47 -2.99
C ASN A 9 6.39 16.00 -2.74
N PRO A 10 6.02 15.07 -3.64
CA PRO A 10 6.28 13.64 -3.47
C PRO A 10 7.77 13.28 -3.58
N SER A 11 8.62 14.21 -4.01
CA SER A 11 10.05 14.00 -4.22
C SER A 11 10.94 14.57 -3.11
N GLU A 12 10.38 15.33 -2.16
CA GLU A 12 11.16 15.96 -1.08
C GLU A 12 10.56 15.61 0.29
N PRO A 13 11.37 15.14 1.26
CA PRO A 13 10.90 14.93 2.61
C PRO A 13 10.62 16.29 3.25
N GLN A 14 9.33 16.60 3.43
CA GLN A 14 8.92 17.89 4.00
C GLN A 14 9.27 17.99 5.47
N ALA A 15 9.83 19.13 5.86
CA ALA A 15 9.94 19.52 7.26
C ALA A 15 10.02 21.04 7.35
N LEU A 16 9.14 21.65 8.16
CA LEU A 16 9.41 22.92 8.83
C LEU A 16 8.85 23.01 10.27
N THR A 17 8.03 22.07 10.75
CA THR A 17 7.52 22.02 12.15
C THR A 17 7.02 20.61 12.54
N ALA A 18 6.98 20.30 13.85
CA ALA A 18 6.23 19.17 14.39
C ALA A 18 4.75 19.18 13.92
N TRP A 19 4.20 18.00 13.65
CA TRP A 19 2.80 17.87 13.22
C TRP A 19 1.87 18.03 14.43
N TYR A 20 1.00 19.03 14.36
CA TYR A 20 -0.04 19.29 15.34
C TYR A 20 -1.40 18.97 14.73
N GLY A 21 -2.23 18.24 15.48
CA GLY A 21 -3.57 17.84 15.06
C GLY A 21 -4.59 18.02 16.18
N ARG A 22 -5.86 17.79 15.85
CA ARG A 22 -6.90 17.60 16.87
C ARG A 22 -6.54 16.35 17.68
N VAL A 23 -6.62 16.47 19.00
CA VAL A 23 -6.33 15.37 19.94
C VAL A 23 -7.55 15.00 20.78
N ASP A 24 -8.74 15.38 20.33
CA ASP A 24 -9.98 14.91 20.96
C ASP A 24 -10.20 13.41 20.70
N ALA A 25 -11.10 12.81 21.47
CA ALA A 25 -11.30 11.36 21.49
C ALA A 25 -11.70 10.79 20.10
N ALA A 26 -12.47 11.54 19.31
CA ALA A 26 -12.90 11.10 17.99
C ALA A 26 -11.71 11.05 17.02
N ALA A 27 -10.88 12.10 17.00
CA ALA A 27 -9.67 12.14 16.18
C ALA A 27 -8.69 11.02 16.55
N GLN A 28 -8.45 10.82 17.85
CA GLN A 28 -7.59 9.72 18.31
C GLN A 28 -8.16 8.34 17.93
N GLN A 29 -9.48 8.17 17.97
CA GLN A 29 -10.12 6.91 17.59
C GLN A 29 -9.98 6.64 16.09
N ALA A 30 -10.16 7.66 15.24
CA ALA A 30 -9.95 7.56 13.80
C ALA A 30 -8.50 7.15 13.48
N ASP A 31 -7.51 7.79 14.11
CA ASP A 31 -6.09 7.46 13.97
C ASP A 31 -5.79 6.01 14.40
N ARG A 32 -6.27 5.60 15.59
CA ARG A 32 -6.08 4.21 16.08
C ARG A 32 -6.68 3.18 15.14
N ARG A 33 -7.89 3.45 14.60
CA ARG A 33 -8.54 2.54 13.66
C ARG A 33 -7.69 2.39 12.40
N PHE A 34 -7.21 3.50 11.84
CA PHE A 34 -6.33 3.45 10.68
C PHE A 34 -5.04 2.68 10.96
N ILE A 35 -4.35 2.96 12.06
CA ILE A 35 -3.11 2.28 12.46
C ILE A 35 -3.35 0.78 12.66
N SER A 36 -4.43 0.39 13.35
CA SER A 36 -4.76 -1.01 13.60
C SER A 36 -5.04 -1.81 12.34
N GLY A 37 -5.44 -1.16 11.24
CA GLY A 37 -5.63 -1.80 9.94
C GLY A 37 -4.38 -1.72 9.06
N MET A 38 -3.81 -0.53 8.87
CA MET A 38 -2.72 -0.31 7.92
C MET A 38 -1.41 -0.96 8.35
N ARG A 39 -1.15 -1.06 9.67
CA ARG A 39 0.08 -1.67 10.19
C ARG A 39 0.18 -3.17 9.86
N PRO A 40 -0.78 -4.04 10.22
CA PRO A 40 -0.73 -5.45 9.82
C PRO A 40 -0.81 -5.64 8.30
N HIS A 41 -1.53 -4.76 7.59
CA HIS A 41 -1.55 -4.76 6.11
C HIS A 41 -0.16 -4.57 5.51
N HIS A 42 0.56 -3.54 5.93
CA HIS A 42 1.92 -3.31 5.45
C HIS A 42 2.85 -4.48 5.82
N ALA A 43 2.72 -5.03 7.03
CA ALA A 43 3.46 -6.21 7.43
C ALA A 43 3.16 -7.43 6.51
N GLY A 44 1.92 -7.56 6.02
CA GLY A 44 1.54 -8.54 5.01
C GLY A 44 2.29 -8.36 3.70
N ALA A 45 2.35 -7.15 3.15
CA ALA A 45 3.10 -6.86 1.92
C ALA A 45 4.60 -7.14 2.05
N LEU A 46 5.19 -6.90 3.23
CA LEU A 46 6.58 -7.28 3.53
C LEU A 46 6.77 -8.79 3.39
N THR A 47 5.90 -9.59 4.03
CA THR A 47 5.94 -11.06 3.94
C THR A 47 5.77 -11.54 2.50
N MET A 48 4.76 -11.04 1.78
CA MET A 48 4.50 -11.39 0.39
C MET A 48 5.70 -11.08 -0.53
N SER A 49 6.36 -9.94 -0.30
CA SER A 49 7.54 -9.53 -1.06
C SER A 49 8.77 -10.39 -0.74
N ASP A 50 8.99 -10.71 0.54
CA ASP A 50 10.07 -11.60 0.95
C ASP A 50 9.86 -13.02 0.39
N ASP A 51 8.64 -13.56 0.46
CA ASP A 51 8.31 -14.88 -0.09
C ASP A 51 8.54 -14.94 -1.61
N TYR A 52 8.14 -13.89 -2.32
CA TYR A 52 8.41 -13.78 -3.75
C TYR A 52 9.92 -13.72 -4.06
N LEU A 53 10.69 -12.90 -3.33
CA LEU A 53 12.13 -12.77 -3.52
C LEU A 53 12.91 -14.05 -3.18
N ASN A 54 12.37 -14.91 -2.31
CA ASN A 54 12.98 -16.18 -1.93
C ASN A 54 12.59 -17.35 -2.84
N ASP A 55 11.61 -17.18 -3.73
CA ASP A 55 11.19 -18.21 -4.67
C ASP A 55 12.11 -18.24 -5.91
N LYS A 56 12.68 -19.41 -6.22
CA LYS A 56 13.56 -19.60 -7.38
C LYS A 56 12.83 -19.48 -8.72
N ALA A 57 11.50 -19.59 -8.71
CA ALA A 57 10.66 -19.37 -9.89
C ALA A 57 10.43 -17.88 -10.17
N ALA A 58 10.69 -16.98 -9.21
CA ALA A 58 10.65 -15.53 -9.44
C ALA A 58 11.78 -15.10 -10.37
N ARG A 59 11.42 -14.63 -11.57
CA ARG A 59 12.38 -14.41 -12.66
C ARG A 59 12.39 -13.00 -13.20
N HIS A 60 11.31 -12.24 -13.00
CA HIS A 60 11.18 -10.92 -13.55
C HIS A 60 11.97 -9.88 -12.74
N ASN A 61 13.09 -9.39 -13.30
CA ASN A 61 14.00 -8.48 -12.58
C ASN A 61 13.29 -7.20 -12.10
N GLY A 62 12.43 -6.62 -12.93
CA GLY A 62 11.65 -5.43 -12.57
C GLY A 62 10.70 -5.68 -11.40
N LEU A 63 10.12 -6.88 -11.31
CA LEU A 63 9.20 -7.24 -10.23
C LEU A 63 9.96 -7.54 -8.93
N GLN A 64 11.17 -8.11 -9.03
CA GLN A 64 12.08 -8.23 -7.88
C GLN A 64 12.57 -6.85 -7.38
N GLN A 65 12.81 -5.90 -8.28
CA GLN A 65 13.11 -4.52 -7.90
C GLN A 65 11.93 -3.88 -7.18
N LEU A 66 10.72 -4.02 -7.72
CA LEU A 66 9.50 -3.57 -7.08
C LEU A 66 9.34 -4.17 -5.68
N ALA A 67 9.47 -5.49 -5.52
CA ALA A 67 9.34 -6.17 -4.22
C ALA A 67 10.33 -5.63 -3.18
N ARG A 68 11.59 -5.35 -3.57
CA ARG A 68 12.57 -4.70 -2.69
C ARG A 68 12.16 -3.27 -2.32
N GLY A 69 11.60 -2.52 -3.28
CA GLY A 69 11.07 -1.18 -3.08
C GLY A 69 9.91 -1.17 -2.09
N ILE A 70 8.95 -2.09 -2.24
CA ILE A 70 7.82 -2.30 -1.32
C ILE A 70 8.34 -2.57 0.09
N ILE A 71 9.27 -3.52 0.26
CA ILE A 71 9.86 -3.82 1.57
C ILE A 71 10.49 -2.58 2.19
N HIS A 72 11.26 -1.82 1.42
CA HIS A 72 11.96 -0.63 1.91
C HIS A 72 10.99 0.48 2.32
N ASN A 73 10.04 0.83 1.45
CA ASN A 73 9.07 1.89 1.68
C ASN A 73 8.09 1.53 2.81
N GLN A 74 7.49 0.34 2.76
CA GLN A 74 6.47 -0.05 3.73
C GLN A 74 7.06 -0.36 5.13
N LYS A 75 8.34 -0.76 5.24
CA LYS A 75 9.02 -0.82 6.55
C LYS A 75 9.13 0.56 7.19
N PHE A 76 9.44 1.58 6.39
CA PHE A 76 9.50 2.95 6.89
C PHE A 76 8.11 3.44 7.31
N GLU A 77 7.08 3.17 6.52
CA GLU A 77 5.68 3.51 6.84
C GLU A 77 5.18 2.82 8.11
N ILE A 78 5.54 1.55 8.35
CA ILE A 78 5.28 0.89 9.65
C ILE A 78 5.92 1.66 10.80
N GLY A 79 7.18 2.10 10.67
CA GLY A 79 7.83 2.92 11.69
C GLY A 79 7.15 4.28 11.91
N MET A 80 6.57 4.86 10.86
CA MET A 80 5.74 6.06 10.98
C MET A 80 4.45 5.79 11.76
N LEU A 81 3.76 4.67 11.46
CA LEU A 81 2.55 4.23 12.19
C LEU A 81 2.85 3.97 13.68
N ASP A 82 3.93 3.24 13.97
CA ASP A 82 4.40 2.95 15.33
C ASP A 82 4.70 4.24 16.11
N SER A 83 5.29 5.24 15.43
CA SER A 83 5.53 6.55 16.05
C SER A 83 4.23 7.22 16.46
N VAL A 84 3.23 7.30 15.56
CA VAL A 84 1.93 7.91 15.88
C VAL A 84 1.24 7.16 17.01
N GLU A 85 1.27 5.83 16.99
CA GLU A 85 0.71 5.00 18.06
C GLU A 85 1.30 5.35 19.43
N ALA A 86 2.63 5.48 19.52
CA ALA A 86 3.31 5.88 20.75
C ALA A 86 2.88 7.29 21.25
N TYR A 87 2.67 8.25 20.34
CA TYR A 87 2.14 9.58 20.69
C TYR A 87 0.71 9.50 21.21
N LEU A 88 -0.14 8.68 20.59
CA LEU A 88 -1.52 8.46 21.01
C LEU A 88 -1.59 7.75 22.37
N GLU A 89 -0.64 6.88 22.70
CA GLU A 89 -0.53 6.26 24.03
C GLU A 89 -0.12 7.29 25.10
N ALA A 90 0.89 8.11 24.82
CA ALA A 90 1.34 9.15 25.74
C ALA A 90 0.27 10.22 26.00
N ALA A 91 -0.48 10.63 24.97
CA ALA A 91 -1.52 11.66 25.07
C ALA A 91 -2.73 11.23 25.91
N GLN A 92 -3.00 9.92 26.04
CA GLN A 92 -4.06 9.42 26.94
C GLN A 92 -3.82 9.77 28.41
N SER A 93 -2.57 10.09 28.79
CA SER A 93 -2.23 10.47 30.16
C SER A 93 -2.47 11.94 30.50
N ASP A 94 -2.66 12.84 29.51
CA ASP A 94 -2.73 14.31 29.69
C ASP A 94 -3.99 14.89 29.02
N SER A 95 -5.15 14.74 29.67
CA SER A 95 -6.50 14.95 29.11
C SER A 95 -6.98 16.42 28.97
N VAL A 96 -6.10 17.42 28.85
CA VAL A 96 -6.49 18.84 28.98
C VAL A 96 -6.18 19.74 27.76
N ARG A 97 -5.65 19.22 26.64
CA ARG A 97 -5.30 20.07 25.48
C ARG A 97 -6.12 19.74 24.23
N PRO A 98 -6.65 20.74 23.50
CA PRO A 98 -7.41 20.52 22.25
C PRO A 98 -6.52 20.29 21.02
N VAL A 99 -5.25 20.67 21.10
CA VAL A 99 -4.23 20.49 20.05
C VAL A 99 -2.95 19.99 20.69
N GLY A 100 -2.30 19.01 20.09
CA GLY A 100 -1.07 18.39 20.60
C GLY A 100 -0.21 17.83 19.47
N GLN A 101 1.02 17.42 19.81
CA GLN A 101 1.92 16.75 18.88
C GLN A 101 1.38 15.34 18.57
N VAL A 102 1.25 15.01 17.29
CA VAL A 102 0.66 13.74 16.84
C VAL A 102 1.66 12.81 16.12
N ALA A 103 2.90 13.26 15.91
CA ALA A 103 4.00 12.48 15.38
C ALA A 103 5.36 13.13 15.67
N ALA A 104 6.44 12.34 15.63
CA ALA A 104 7.81 12.84 15.74
C ALA A 104 8.24 13.52 14.43
N GLU A 105 8.94 14.65 14.54
CA GLU A 105 9.48 15.36 13.38
C GLU A 105 10.66 14.60 12.75
N GLY A 106 10.75 14.67 11.42
CA GLY A 106 12.00 14.40 10.73
C GLY A 106 12.41 12.93 10.73
N LEU A 107 11.50 11.98 10.97
CA LEU A 107 11.82 10.55 10.98
C LEU A 107 12.53 10.11 9.70
N ALA A 108 12.12 10.62 8.54
CA ALA A 108 12.79 10.36 7.27
C ALA A 108 14.23 10.90 7.27
N GLN A 109 14.44 12.14 7.70
CA GLN A 109 15.76 12.79 7.75
C GLN A 109 16.69 12.14 8.79
N GLN A 110 16.16 11.78 9.96
CA GLN A 110 16.87 11.08 11.02
C GLN A 110 17.33 9.70 10.58
N GLN A 111 16.47 8.96 9.90
CA GLN A 111 16.78 7.65 9.35
C GLN A 111 17.51 7.72 8.00
N LYS A 112 17.75 8.93 7.46
CA LYS A 112 18.29 9.17 6.11
C LYS A 112 17.54 8.35 5.05
N PHE A 113 16.24 8.25 5.22
CA PHE A 113 15.35 7.50 4.36
C PHE A 113 15.17 8.24 3.03
N PHE A 114 15.38 7.50 1.95
CA PHE A 114 15.03 7.89 0.60
C PHE A 114 14.03 6.89 0.07
N ARG A 115 12.91 7.37 -0.47
CA ARG A 115 11.87 6.53 -1.05
C ARG A 115 12.45 5.77 -2.23
N ALA A 116 12.28 4.45 -2.23
CA ALA A 116 12.61 3.63 -3.38
C ALA A 116 11.61 3.97 -4.51
N PRO A 117 12.08 4.30 -5.72
CA PRO A 117 11.19 4.60 -6.83
C PRO A 117 10.48 3.34 -7.31
N VAL A 118 9.23 3.49 -7.75
CA VAL A 118 8.53 2.44 -8.50
C VAL A 118 9.28 2.22 -9.81
N PRO A 119 9.58 0.96 -10.21
CA PRO A 119 10.25 0.70 -11.48
C PRO A 119 9.47 1.27 -12.66
N GLY A 120 10.18 1.89 -13.61
CA GLY A 120 9.56 2.61 -14.71
C GLY A 120 9.30 1.72 -15.93
N PRO A 121 8.78 2.29 -17.04
CA PRO A 121 8.61 1.55 -18.28
C PRO A 121 9.91 0.89 -18.75
N LEU A 122 11.05 1.56 -18.64
CA LEU A 122 12.34 0.97 -19.01
C LEU A 122 12.65 -0.30 -18.19
N ASP A 123 12.25 -0.38 -16.92
CA ASP A 123 12.44 -1.57 -16.09
C ASP A 123 11.48 -2.72 -16.43
N LEU A 124 10.29 -2.41 -16.99
CA LEU A 124 9.41 -3.42 -17.60
C LEU A 124 10.14 -4.11 -18.76
N TRP A 125 10.66 -3.32 -19.71
CA TRP A 125 11.26 -3.85 -20.95
C TRP A 125 12.71 -4.36 -20.79
N ALA A 126 13.50 -3.73 -19.91
CA ALA A 126 14.88 -4.14 -19.63
C ALA A 126 14.96 -5.34 -18.68
N GLY A 127 13.85 -5.75 -18.07
CA GLY A 127 13.73 -6.88 -17.16
C GLY A 127 13.85 -8.26 -17.82
N SER A 128 14.45 -8.37 -19.01
CA SER A 128 14.42 -9.53 -19.92
C SER A 128 14.91 -10.85 -19.30
N ARG A 129 14.00 -11.49 -18.57
CA ARG A 129 13.84 -12.93 -18.37
C ARG A 129 12.33 -13.15 -18.32
N GLU A 130 11.85 -13.99 -19.24
CA GLU A 130 10.50 -14.57 -19.30
C GLU A 130 9.69 -14.42 -18.00
N VAL A 131 8.53 -13.76 -18.08
CA VAL A 131 7.58 -13.66 -16.95
C VAL A 131 7.12 -15.08 -16.61
N SER A 132 7.36 -15.51 -15.37
CA SER A 132 6.94 -16.83 -14.91
C SER A 132 5.51 -16.81 -14.35
N ALA A 133 4.90 -18.00 -14.20
CA ALA A 133 3.65 -18.12 -13.46
C ALA A 133 3.77 -17.60 -12.01
N ARG A 134 4.95 -17.72 -11.38
CA ARG A 134 5.17 -17.21 -10.02
C ARG A 134 5.18 -15.68 -9.98
N ASP A 135 5.75 -15.04 -10.99
CA ASP A 135 5.70 -13.57 -11.16
C ASP A 135 4.25 -13.09 -11.29
N VAL A 136 3.45 -13.77 -12.12
CA VAL A 136 2.01 -13.49 -12.28
C VAL A 136 1.24 -13.68 -10.97
N GLN A 137 1.52 -14.75 -10.21
CA GLN A 137 0.88 -14.96 -8.91
C GLN A 137 1.18 -13.84 -7.91
N PHE A 138 2.44 -13.44 -7.78
CA PHE A 138 2.82 -12.33 -6.92
C PHE A 138 2.16 -11.03 -7.35
N ALA A 139 2.21 -10.69 -8.65
CA ALA A 139 1.58 -9.50 -9.20
C ALA A 139 0.08 -9.46 -8.89
N LYS A 140 -0.66 -10.55 -9.16
CA LYS A 140 -2.10 -10.64 -8.86
C LYS A 140 -2.40 -10.50 -7.37
N ALA A 141 -1.67 -11.20 -6.52
CA ALA A 141 -1.88 -11.16 -5.07
C ALA A 141 -1.60 -9.75 -4.51
N MET A 142 -0.50 -9.13 -4.93
CA MET A 142 -0.11 -7.80 -4.47
C MET A 142 -1.02 -6.70 -5.04
N ILE A 143 -1.58 -6.85 -6.25
CA ILE A 143 -2.61 -5.93 -6.76
C ILE A 143 -3.83 -5.91 -5.81
N ILE A 144 -4.37 -7.08 -5.44
CA ILE A 144 -5.52 -7.17 -4.53
C ILE A 144 -5.20 -6.51 -3.18
N HIS A 145 -4.01 -6.80 -2.65
CA HIS A 145 -3.54 -6.21 -1.41
C HIS A 145 -3.44 -4.68 -1.50
N HIS A 146 -2.80 -4.15 -2.54
CA HIS A 146 -2.64 -2.70 -2.73
C HIS A 146 -3.97 -1.98 -2.96
N GLU A 147 -4.90 -2.58 -3.70
CA GLU A 147 -6.24 -2.01 -3.89
C GLU A 147 -6.96 -1.79 -2.55
N ALA A 148 -6.78 -2.70 -1.58
CA ALA A 148 -7.32 -2.53 -0.24
C ALA A 148 -6.68 -1.37 0.52
N ALA A 149 -5.36 -1.20 0.43
CA ALA A 149 -4.68 -0.04 1.01
C ALA A 149 -5.16 1.28 0.39
N LEU A 150 -5.40 1.33 -0.93
CA LEU A 150 -5.99 2.52 -1.57
C LEU A 150 -7.39 2.85 -1.00
N VAL A 151 -8.20 1.83 -0.69
CA VAL A 151 -9.52 2.01 -0.05
C VAL A 151 -9.34 2.59 1.35
N MET A 152 -8.50 1.97 2.20
CA MET A 152 -8.28 2.44 3.58
C MET A 152 -7.73 3.87 3.64
N ALA A 153 -6.78 4.21 2.77
CA ALA A 153 -6.23 5.56 2.67
C ALA A 153 -7.31 6.59 2.29
N ARG A 154 -8.20 6.25 1.34
CA ARG A 154 -9.33 7.13 0.97
C ARG A 154 -10.37 7.25 2.09
N GLU A 155 -10.65 6.17 2.82
CA GLU A 155 -11.56 6.20 3.96
C GLU A 155 -11.04 7.13 5.05
N TYR A 156 -9.76 7.01 5.41
CA TYR A 156 -9.13 7.90 6.39
C TYR A 156 -9.15 9.36 5.93
N LEU A 157 -8.83 9.63 4.66
CA LEU A 157 -8.85 11.01 4.13
C LEU A 157 -10.26 11.63 4.07
N ARG A 158 -11.32 10.81 4.04
CA ARG A 158 -12.73 11.26 4.03
C ARG A 158 -13.34 11.37 5.42
N ASP A 159 -12.73 10.77 6.43
CA ASP A 159 -13.20 10.82 7.80
C ASP A 159 -13.08 12.27 8.33
N PRO A 160 -14.18 12.94 8.71
CA PRO A 160 -14.14 14.31 9.21
C PRO A 160 -13.41 14.45 10.55
N ASP A 161 -13.23 13.34 11.28
CA ASP A 161 -12.51 13.32 12.56
C ASP A 161 -11.00 13.02 12.36
N ALA A 162 -10.58 12.51 11.20
CA ALA A 162 -9.17 12.25 10.86
C ALA A 162 -8.37 13.55 10.62
N GLY A 163 -7.87 14.13 11.72
CA GLY A 163 -7.16 15.40 11.74
C GLY A 163 -5.63 15.30 11.74
N ASN A 164 -5.04 14.11 11.72
CA ASN A 164 -3.60 13.93 11.84
C ASN A 164 -2.89 14.14 10.49
N GLY A 165 -2.26 15.30 10.33
CA GLY A 165 -1.59 15.67 9.09
C GLY A 165 -0.50 14.69 8.64
N TYR A 166 0.17 14.02 9.58
CA TYR A 166 1.21 13.03 9.26
C TYR A 166 0.61 11.76 8.64
N LEU A 167 -0.49 11.24 9.20
CA LEU A 167 -1.22 10.11 8.61
C LEU A 167 -1.91 10.49 7.29
N ARG A 168 -2.41 11.72 7.16
CA ARG A 168 -2.97 12.20 5.89
C ARG A 168 -1.91 12.28 4.79
N GLN A 169 -0.71 12.74 5.12
CA GLN A 169 0.43 12.75 4.19
C GLN A 169 0.78 11.34 3.74
N MET A 170 0.92 10.40 4.69
CA MET A 170 1.13 8.98 4.39
C MET A 170 0.02 8.43 3.47
N CYS A 171 -1.25 8.78 3.70
CA CYS A 171 -2.34 8.34 2.84
C CYS A 171 -2.18 8.84 1.39
N LEU A 172 -1.75 10.09 1.18
CA LEU A 172 -1.47 10.61 -0.15
C LEU A 172 -0.30 9.88 -0.82
N ASP A 173 0.75 9.60 -0.04
CA ASP A 173 1.91 8.84 -0.46
C ASP A 173 1.55 7.40 -0.87
N ILE A 174 0.71 6.72 -0.08
CA ILE A 174 0.16 5.39 -0.40
C ILE A 174 -0.65 5.44 -1.69
N LEU A 175 -1.53 6.44 -1.84
CA LEU A 175 -2.36 6.59 -3.03
C LEU A 175 -1.53 6.77 -4.30
N LEU A 176 -0.45 7.54 -4.23
CA LEU A 176 0.41 7.82 -5.37
C LEU A 176 1.26 6.62 -5.76
N ASP A 177 1.94 6.02 -4.79
CA ASP A 177 2.86 4.91 -5.06
C ASP A 177 2.12 3.64 -5.43
N GLN A 178 1.18 3.20 -4.60
CA GLN A 178 0.57 1.90 -4.80
C GLN A 178 -0.26 1.86 -6.08
N ALA A 179 -0.79 3.01 -6.54
CA ALA A 179 -1.40 3.11 -7.86
C ALA A 179 -0.39 2.91 -9.02
N GLN A 180 0.83 3.45 -8.89
CA GLN A 180 1.91 3.21 -9.88
C GLN A 180 2.40 1.76 -9.83
N GLU A 181 2.52 1.18 -8.63
CA GLU A 181 2.92 -0.21 -8.44
C GLU A 181 1.88 -1.18 -9.04
N ILE A 182 0.58 -0.92 -8.84
CA ILE A 182 -0.52 -1.65 -9.50
C ILE A 182 -0.39 -1.56 -11.02
N ALA A 183 -0.17 -0.37 -11.57
CA ALA A 183 -0.01 -0.18 -13.01
C ALA A 183 1.19 -0.96 -13.57
N PHE A 184 2.32 -0.95 -12.86
CA PHE A 184 3.49 -1.74 -13.22
C PHE A 184 3.19 -3.24 -13.20
N MET A 185 2.53 -3.73 -12.15
CA MET A 185 2.18 -5.15 -12.02
C MET A 185 1.21 -5.62 -13.10
N HIS A 186 0.24 -4.79 -13.51
CA HIS A 186 -0.60 -5.08 -14.68
C HIS A 186 0.24 -5.21 -15.95
N GLY A 187 1.20 -4.31 -16.19
CA GLY A 187 2.11 -4.43 -17.33
C GLY A 187 2.90 -5.74 -17.34
N VAL A 188 3.39 -6.19 -16.18
CA VAL A 188 4.07 -7.49 -16.07
C VAL A 188 3.13 -8.66 -16.38
N ILE A 189 1.87 -8.59 -15.96
CA ILE A 189 0.86 -9.62 -16.27
C ILE A 189 0.56 -9.66 -17.77
N ASP A 190 0.47 -8.50 -18.42
CA ASP A 190 0.20 -8.39 -19.86
C ASP A 190 1.36 -8.94 -20.71
N ASP A 191 2.60 -8.84 -20.22
CA ASP A 191 3.81 -9.39 -20.85
C ASP A 191 3.98 -10.91 -20.62
N TYR A 192 3.06 -11.56 -19.89
CA TYR A 192 3.10 -13.01 -19.69
C TYR A 192 2.80 -13.76 -21.00
N ALA A 193 3.72 -14.63 -21.42
CA ALA A 193 3.57 -15.40 -22.66
C ALA A 193 2.48 -16.49 -22.60
N GLY A 194 2.11 -16.92 -21.38
CA GLY A 194 0.99 -17.84 -21.15
C GLY A 194 -0.34 -17.11 -21.03
N ASN A 195 -1.41 -17.84 -20.73
CA ASN A 195 -2.69 -17.22 -20.39
C ASN A 195 -2.71 -16.86 -18.89
N PRO A 196 -2.79 -15.56 -18.51
CA PRO A 196 -2.83 -15.18 -17.10
C PRO A 196 -3.98 -15.83 -16.32
N ASP A 197 -5.13 -16.10 -16.94
CA ASP A 197 -6.30 -16.68 -16.26
C ASP A 197 -6.07 -18.10 -15.74
N ASP A 198 -5.12 -18.82 -16.35
CA ASP A 198 -4.74 -20.17 -15.91
C ASP A 198 -3.86 -20.13 -14.65
N VAL A 199 -3.24 -18.98 -14.35
CA VAL A 199 -2.44 -18.78 -13.15
C VAL A 199 -3.35 -18.41 -11.98
N LYS A 200 -3.56 -19.38 -11.09
CA LYS A 200 -4.36 -19.22 -9.86
C LYS A 200 -3.50 -18.71 -8.70
N ILE A 201 -4.10 -17.87 -7.88
CA ILE A 201 -3.57 -17.44 -6.58
C ILE A 201 -4.37 -18.14 -5.47
N ASP A 202 -3.68 -18.48 -4.39
CA ASP A 202 -4.32 -19.03 -3.18
C ASP A 202 -4.51 -17.90 -2.16
N ALA A 203 -5.56 -17.99 -1.33
CA ALA A 203 -5.79 -17.02 -0.26
C ALA A 203 -4.62 -16.95 0.72
N SER A 204 -3.89 -18.05 0.93
CA SER A 204 -2.69 -18.11 1.76
C SER A 204 -1.53 -17.26 1.24
N MET A 205 -1.58 -16.78 -0.01
CA MET A 205 -0.56 -15.90 -0.60
C MET A 205 -0.79 -14.43 -0.28
N ILE A 206 -1.94 -14.08 0.30
CA ILE A 206 -2.32 -12.71 0.64
C ILE A 206 -2.30 -12.60 2.16
N HIS A 207 -1.30 -11.92 2.69
CA HIS A 207 -1.08 -11.75 4.13
C HIS A 207 -1.56 -10.37 4.60
N GLY A 208 -1.85 -10.20 5.89
CA GLY A 208 -2.13 -8.88 6.48
C GLY A 208 -3.52 -8.32 6.19
N MET A 209 -4.42 -9.15 5.65
CA MET A 209 -5.81 -8.78 5.32
C MET A 209 -6.80 -9.19 6.41
N GLU A 210 -6.33 -9.81 7.49
CA GLU A 210 -7.18 -10.32 8.56
C GLU A 210 -7.93 -9.19 9.28
N GLY A 211 -9.24 -9.37 9.49
CA GLY A 211 -10.06 -8.39 10.22
C GLY A 211 -10.39 -7.12 9.43
N MET A 212 -9.96 -7.02 8.17
CA MET A 212 -10.41 -5.97 7.27
C MET A 212 -11.83 -6.27 6.79
N ASN A 213 -12.77 -5.40 7.16
CA ASN A 213 -14.12 -5.45 6.62
C ASN A 213 -14.08 -4.89 5.20
N HIS A 214 -13.70 -5.72 4.23
CA HIS A 214 -13.84 -5.37 2.82
C HIS A 214 -15.31 -5.10 2.54
N GLY A 215 -15.66 -3.83 2.35
CA GLY A 215 -16.96 -3.42 1.87
C GLY A 215 -17.21 -4.03 0.48
N GLY A 216 -17.77 -5.24 0.44
CA GLY A 216 -18.40 -5.82 -0.74
C GLY A 216 -17.68 -6.93 -1.50
N MET A 217 -16.47 -7.37 -1.11
CA MET A 217 -15.86 -8.56 -1.73
C MET A 217 -15.96 -9.76 -0.78
N SER A 218 -17.10 -10.45 -0.81
CA SER A 218 -17.22 -11.79 -0.24
C SER A 218 -16.37 -12.76 -1.09
N HIS A 219 -15.37 -13.38 -0.48
CA HIS A 219 -14.44 -14.34 -1.12
C HIS A 219 -15.05 -15.71 -1.49
N ASP A 220 -16.38 -15.82 -1.62
CA ASP A 220 -17.08 -17.11 -1.84
C ASP A 220 -17.97 -17.14 -3.09
N ALA A 221 -17.78 -16.23 -4.06
CA ALA A 221 -18.45 -16.34 -5.35
C ALA A 221 -17.52 -17.00 -6.40
N PRO A 222 -17.85 -18.17 -6.95
CA PRO A 222 -17.14 -18.67 -8.13
C PRO A 222 -17.33 -17.69 -9.28
N MET A 223 -16.22 -17.21 -9.84
CA MET A 223 -16.19 -16.40 -11.06
C MET A 223 -16.78 -17.23 -12.20
N ASP A 224 -18.01 -16.92 -12.60
CA ASP A 224 -18.65 -17.51 -13.78
C ASP A 224 -18.02 -16.91 -15.05
N HIS A 225 -17.12 -17.67 -15.68
CA HIS A 225 -16.55 -17.34 -16.99
C HIS A 225 -17.47 -17.69 -18.17
N SER A 226 -18.75 -17.98 -17.95
CA SER A 226 -19.68 -18.40 -19.01
C SER A 226 -20.37 -17.22 -19.71
N ALA A 227 -19.62 -16.23 -20.19
CA ALA A 227 -20.19 -15.18 -21.02
C ALA A 227 -19.22 -14.54 -22.02
N MET A 228 -18.40 -15.34 -22.70
CA MET A 228 -17.85 -14.93 -24.00
C MET A 228 -18.06 -16.05 -25.03
N LYS A 229 -19.28 -16.10 -25.57
CA LYS A 229 -19.58 -16.90 -26.76
C LYS A 229 -18.78 -16.34 -27.93
N HIS A 230 -17.85 -17.15 -28.44
CA HIS A 230 -17.28 -17.03 -29.77
C HIS A 230 -18.41 -16.99 -30.82
N GLY A 231 -18.57 -15.85 -31.49
CA GLY A 231 -19.34 -15.72 -32.72
C GLY A 231 -18.44 -15.98 -33.92
N GLY A 232 -18.26 -17.25 -34.29
CA GLY A 232 -17.65 -17.65 -35.55
C GLY A 232 -18.70 -17.96 -36.62
N ALA A 233 -18.65 -17.18 -37.71
CA ALA A 233 -19.00 -17.44 -39.11
C ALA A 233 -20.35 -18.10 -39.48
N HIS A 234 -21.08 -17.47 -40.42
CA HIS A 234 -21.45 -18.00 -41.75
C HIS A 234 -22.51 -17.10 -42.42
N HIS A 235 -22.14 -16.40 -43.50
CA HIS A 235 -22.76 -16.43 -44.84
C HIS A 235 -22.18 -15.32 -45.73
#